data_AF-A0A7S2QH74-F1
#
_entry.id   AF-A0A7S2QH74-F1
#
_cell.length_a   1.000
_cell.length_b   1.000
_cell.length_c   1.000
_cell.angle_alpha   90.00
_cell.angle_beta   90.00
_cell.angle_gamma   90.00
#
_symmetry.space_group_name_H-M   'P 1'
#
loop_
_entity.id
_entity.type
_entity.pdbx_description
1 polymer ?
#
loop_
_entity_poly.entity_id
_entity_poly.type
_entity_poly.pdbx_seq_one_letter_code
_entity_poly.pdbx_strand_id
1 'polypeptide(L)'
;RESHTYLTHIVKNYDRLADWTVFTQGAAPRWGYKGGDSSSGHLTDNITFEDYLKPFPKGKDSFLALSTAVSLPQGMQSTRVGLLTKELRALSNDKCPAGGANGWTAWWRDPSHPHARAGTRMLRFYRRSILQQGTPLEEELRPVILAFVQGARFAMSAKRILSRPLAYYKNLLRFVSGERDPLEGYFVEAMWHDIFHPEAPQDARKLCDLMPLSIQPLTTKQMYQDTARRLNVLGLADSLILPRSLSDAYEVPVATTEEPEMHHTTEEPEVHHTTEEHGAHSTDGPHVPLTTDGPHVPAAETTHGPAPAESTTEAHDEAPVTLPPAPPGQVSEEVVAVTGSSSVECASQADCDAVCGAHVVFCNQMLSVTLDGNEGLQNAASCAAGCTERRRRLQDGGGHSVDMGYEIQVPTSAVEAAGGGLSVGGGGAPPRPPPPGGGG
;
A
#
# COMPACT_ATOMS: atom_id res chain seq x y z
N ARG A 1 -13.25 -2.28 15.72
CA ARG A 1 -12.94 -2.40 17.18
C ARG A 1 -12.39 -1.08 17.75
N GLU A 2 -11.34 -0.51 17.16
CA GLU A 2 -10.68 0.72 17.62
C GLU A 2 -11.63 1.90 17.79
N SER A 3 -12.38 2.26 16.74
CA SER A 3 -13.33 3.37 16.78
C SER A 3 -14.36 3.23 17.90
N HIS A 4 -14.84 2.01 18.14
CA HIS A 4 -15.75 1.72 19.25
C HIS A 4 -15.07 1.96 20.61
N THR A 5 -13.86 1.46 20.82
CA THR A 5 -13.09 1.65 22.06
C THR A 5 -12.85 3.14 22.34
N TYR A 6 -12.38 3.89 21.34
CA TYR A 6 -12.04 5.31 21.51
C TYR A 6 -13.28 6.15 21.78
N LEU A 7 -14.35 5.97 21.00
CA LEU A 7 -15.61 6.69 21.21
C LEU A 7 -16.26 6.30 22.54
N THR A 8 -16.18 5.03 22.96
CA THR A 8 -16.65 4.59 24.28
C THR A 8 -15.88 5.29 25.39
N HIS A 9 -14.55 5.37 25.28
CA HIS A 9 -13.72 6.09 26.24
C HIS A 9 -14.14 7.56 26.34
N ILE A 10 -14.28 8.25 25.21
CA ILE A 10 -14.69 9.66 25.18
C ILE A 10 -16.08 9.82 25.82
N VAL A 11 -17.07 9.02 25.43
CA VAL A 11 -18.44 9.13 25.94
C VAL A 11 -18.54 8.83 27.44
N LYS A 12 -17.83 7.81 27.95
CA LYS A 12 -17.87 7.42 29.38
C LYS A 12 -17.06 8.33 30.30
N ASN A 13 -16.15 9.13 29.73
CA ASN A 13 -15.24 9.98 30.48
C ASN A 13 -15.37 11.45 30.09
N TYR A 14 -16.39 11.85 29.35
CA TYR A 14 -16.48 13.16 28.71
C TYR A 14 -16.23 14.33 29.69
N ASP A 15 -16.83 14.28 30.88
CA ASP A 15 -16.68 15.31 31.92
C ASP A 15 -15.42 15.13 32.81
N ARG A 16 -14.61 14.10 32.55
CA ARG A 16 -13.42 13.71 33.33
C ARG A 16 -12.26 13.24 32.45
N LEU A 17 -12.17 13.76 31.22
CA LEU A 17 -11.08 13.45 30.30
C LEU A 17 -9.75 13.91 30.91
N ALA A 18 -8.70 13.12 30.74
CA ALA A 18 -7.36 13.55 31.08
C ALA A 18 -6.94 14.72 30.20
N ASP A 19 -6.11 15.63 30.73
CA ASP A 19 -5.62 16.81 30.01
C ASP A 19 -5.02 16.46 28.64
N TRP A 20 -4.40 15.28 28.55
CA TRP A 20 -3.85 14.69 27.34
C TRP A 20 -4.19 13.21 27.27
N THR A 21 -4.79 12.78 26.15
CA THR A 21 -5.19 11.38 25.90
C THR A 21 -4.51 10.87 24.64
N VAL A 22 -3.83 9.73 24.75
CA VAL A 22 -3.24 9.01 23.61
C VAL A 22 -4.15 7.86 23.20
N PHE A 23 -4.56 7.87 21.94
CA PHE A 23 -5.33 6.81 21.32
C PHE A 23 -4.36 5.95 20.50
N THR A 24 -4.31 4.66 20.79
CA THR A 24 -3.44 3.70 20.10
C THR A 24 -4.07 2.32 20.08
N GLN A 25 -3.72 1.55 19.05
CA GLN A 25 -4.05 0.13 18.96
C GLN A 25 -3.43 -0.65 20.11
N GLY A 26 -4.00 -1.81 20.42
CA GLY A 26 -3.47 -2.72 21.45
C GLY A 26 -2.18 -3.44 21.03
N ALA A 27 -1.85 -3.44 19.73
CA ALA A 27 -0.58 -3.96 19.23
C ALA A 27 0.59 -3.07 19.67
N ALA A 28 1.75 -3.68 19.91
CA ALA A 28 2.96 -2.93 20.26
C ALA A 28 3.35 -1.95 19.14
N PRO A 29 3.67 -0.69 19.45
CA PRO A 29 4.19 0.27 18.48
C PRO A 29 5.41 -0.29 17.75
N ARG A 30 5.32 -0.35 16.42
CA ARG A 30 6.40 -0.77 15.52
C ARG A 30 6.36 0.09 14.28
N TRP A 31 7.49 0.16 13.60
CA TRP A 31 7.60 0.91 12.37
C TRP A 31 6.95 0.16 11.20
N GLY A 32 6.27 0.92 10.33
CA GLY A 32 5.63 0.44 9.12
C GLY A 32 4.22 -0.11 9.33
N TYR A 33 3.59 -0.46 8.22
CA TYR A 33 2.39 -1.29 8.17
C TYR A 33 2.84 -2.77 8.09
N LYS A 34 2.08 -3.72 8.65
CA LYS A 34 2.34 -5.17 8.51
C LYS A 34 1.01 -5.91 8.48
N GLY A 35 0.16 -5.55 7.52
CA GLY A 35 -1.21 -6.08 7.44
C GLY A 35 -2.17 -5.48 8.47
N GLY A 36 -3.41 -5.98 8.47
CA GLY A 36 -4.48 -5.53 9.38
C GLY A 36 -4.49 -6.23 10.76
N ASP A 37 -3.42 -6.93 11.11
CA ASP A 37 -3.34 -7.76 12.32
C ASP A 37 -2.53 -7.12 13.45
N SER A 38 -2.38 -7.86 14.56
CA SER A 38 -1.68 -7.44 15.77
C SER A 38 -0.18 -7.18 15.61
N SER A 39 0.40 -7.41 14.43
CA SER A 39 1.83 -7.18 14.16
C SER A 39 2.12 -5.80 13.55
N SER A 40 1.08 -5.09 13.07
CA SER A 40 1.21 -3.77 12.46
C SER A 40 1.32 -2.67 13.51
N GLY A 41 2.40 -1.89 13.41
CA GLY A 41 2.74 -0.91 14.44
C GLY A 41 2.44 0.54 14.07
N HIS A 42 2.25 0.83 12.78
CA HIS A 42 1.82 2.12 12.21
C HIS A 42 2.67 3.35 12.59
N LEU A 43 3.92 3.16 13.04
CA LEU A 43 4.87 4.28 13.13
C LEU A 43 5.48 4.57 11.75
N THR A 44 5.77 5.84 11.49
CA THR A 44 6.27 6.35 10.21
C THR A 44 7.41 7.33 10.45
N ASP A 45 8.29 7.50 9.46
CA ASP A 45 9.45 8.40 9.56
C ASP A 45 10.27 8.14 10.84
N ASN A 46 10.63 9.21 11.57
CA ASN A 46 11.33 9.17 12.85
C ASN A 46 10.37 9.42 14.04
N ILE A 47 9.08 9.13 13.85
CA ILE A 47 8.07 9.31 14.89
C ILE A 47 8.08 8.06 15.77
N THR A 48 8.31 8.30 17.06
CA THR A 48 8.33 7.27 18.10
C THR A 48 7.01 7.24 18.86
N PHE A 49 6.78 6.22 19.68
CA PHE A 49 5.58 6.19 20.52
C PHE A 49 5.64 7.29 21.59
N GLU A 50 6.85 7.58 22.09
CA GLU A 50 7.14 8.60 23.09
C GLU A 50 6.72 10.01 22.62
N ASP A 51 6.73 10.26 21.31
CA ASP A 51 6.28 11.54 20.76
C ASP A 51 4.77 11.78 20.97
N TYR A 52 3.96 10.72 21.03
CA TYR A 52 2.54 10.82 21.37
C TYR A 52 2.31 11.07 22.86
N LEU A 53 3.23 10.60 23.72
CA LEU A 53 3.13 10.74 25.16
C LEU A 53 3.46 12.17 25.65
N LYS A 54 4.18 12.96 24.84
CA LYS A 54 4.53 14.35 25.14
C LYS A 54 3.28 15.24 25.00
N PRO A 55 2.74 15.80 26.09
CA PRO A 55 1.59 16.67 26.00
C PRO A 55 1.94 17.98 25.30
N PHE A 56 1.00 18.49 24.51
CA PHE A 56 1.09 19.81 23.87
C PHE A 56 2.37 20.05 23.04
N PRO A 57 2.75 19.14 22.13
CA PRO A 57 4.00 19.26 21.40
C PRO A 57 4.01 20.54 20.56
N LYS A 58 5.04 21.37 20.75
CA LYS A 58 5.16 22.71 20.12
C LYS A 58 3.93 23.61 20.42
N GLY A 59 3.30 23.45 21.58
CA GLY A 59 2.11 24.20 22.00
C GLY A 59 0.81 23.79 21.29
N LYS A 60 0.80 22.70 20.51
CA LYS A 60 -0.37 22.23 19.77
C LYS A 60 -1.25 21.35 20.65
N ASP A 61 -2.56 21.47 20.54
CA ASP A 61 -3.53 20.75 21.37
C ASP A 61 -3.91 19.36 20.81
N SER A 62 -3.21 18.91 19.77
CA SER A 62 -3.32 17.60 19.15
C SER A 62 -2.00 17.17 18.47
N PHE A 63 -1.81 15.87 18.34
CA PHE A 63 -0.72 15.25 17.57
C PHE A 63 -1.27 14.14 16.67
N LEU A 64 -1.28 14.40 15.36
CA LEU A 64 -1.68 13.46 14.31
C LEU A 64 -0.62 13.45 13.22
N ALA A 65 0.06 12.33 13.04
CA ALA A 65 1.01 12.13 11.97
C ALA A 65 0.30 11.47 10.78
N LEU A 66 -0.17 12.26 9.83
CA LEU A 66 -0.93 11.74 8.69
C LEU A 66 -0.02 10.79 7.90
N SER A 67 -0.50 9.56 7.71
CA SER A 67 0.27 8.45 7.15
C SER A 67 -0.42 7.81 5.94
N THR A 68 -1.69 8.15 5.69
CA THR A 68 -2.43 7.73 4.50
C THR A 68 -3.37 8.85 4.06
N ALA A 69 -3.76 8.86 2.79
CA ALA A 69 -4.83 9.68 2.26
C ALA A 69 -5.77 8.84 1.40
N VAL A 70 -7.06 9.20 1.38
CA VAL A 70 -8.08 8.57 0.55
C VAL A 70 -8.83 9.62 -0.26
N SER A 71 -9.04 9.35 -1.54
CA SER A 71 -9.91 10.13 -2.43
C SER A 71 -11.27 9.44 -2.54
N LEU A 72 -12.32 10.14 -2.14
CA LEU A 72 -13.70 9.67 -2.19
C LEU A 72 -14.47 10.36 -3.34
N PRO A 73 -15.39 9.66 -4.02
CA PRO A 73 -15.90 8.32 -3.70
C PRO A 73 -15.11 7.13 -4.29
N GLN A 74 -14.03 7.36 -5.03
CA GLN A 74 -13.34 6.29 -5.77
C GLN A 74 -12.60 5.30 -4.86
N GLY A 75 -12.28 5.72 -3.63
CA GLY A 75 -11.50 4.94 -2.67
C GLY A 75 -10.05 4.73 -3.11
N MET A 76 -9.50 5.66 -3.90
CA MET A 76 -8.07 5.66 -4.22
C MET A 76 -7.28 6.08 -2.99
N GLN A 77 -6.13 5.45 -2.76
CA GLN A 77 -5.29 5.65 -1.59
C GLN A 77 -3.93 6.22 -1.98
N SER A 78 -3.29 6.91 -1.06
CA SER A 78 -1.89 7.32 -1.12
C SER A 78 -1.28 7.15 0.26
N THR A 79 -0.05 6.65 0.33
CA THR A 79 0.61 6.31 1.59
C THR A 79 1.79 7.25 1.82
N ARG A 80 2.02 7.65 3.07
CA ARG A 80 3.26 8.35 3.44
C ARG A 80 4.44 7.42 3.22
N VAL A 81 5.43 7.84 2.44
CA VAL A 81 6.54 6.97 2.04
C VAL A 81 7.35 6.49 3.24
N GLY A 82 7.44 7.28 4.31
CA GLY A 82 8.06 6.90 5.56
C GLY A 82 7.37 5.78 6.34
N LEU A 83 6.21 5.31 5.87
CA LEU A 83 5.57 4.08 6.34
C LEU A 83 6.05 2.85 5.57
N LEU A 84 6.65 3.06 4.38
CA LEU A 84 7.11 2.02 3.45
C LEU A 84 8.61 1.78 3.50
N THR A 85 9.41 2.79 3.87
CA THR A 85 10.86 2.61 4.09
C THR A 85 11.41 3.56 5.15
N LYS A 86 12.42 3.09 5.90
CA LYS A 86 13.21 3.89 6.86
C LYS A 86 14.37 4.63 6.21
N GLU A 87 14.71 4.28 4.98
CA GLU A 87 15.91 4.73 4.26
C GLU A 87 15.76 6.13 3.66
N LEU A 88 14.79 6.93 4.11
CA LEU A 88 14.55 8.27 3.56
C LEU A 88 15.55 9.28 4.14
N ARG A 89 16.20 10.05 3.25
CA ARG A 89 17.11 11.14 3.64
C ARG A 89 16.42 12.26 4.40
N ALA A 90 15.16 12.55 4.03
CA ALA A 90 14.36 13.61 4.61
C ALA A 90 13.19 13.00 5.38
N LEU A 91 13.20 13.17 6.70
CA LEU A 91 12.19 12.68 7.63
C LEU A 91 11.43 13.84 8.26
N SER A 92 10.18 13.60 8.66
CA SER A 92 9.35 14.59 9.36
C SER A 92 8.70 13.99 10.59
N ASN A 93 8.77 14.72 11.71
CA ASN A 93 7.97 14.42 12.91
C ASN A 93 6.74 15.33 13.01
N ASP A 94 6.41 16.05 11.93
CA ASP A 94 5.22 16.89 11.85
C ASP A 94 4.03 16.14 11.22
N LYS A 95 2.89 16.83 11.16
CA LYS A 95 1.61 16.32 10.64
C LYS A 95 1.74 15.72 9.24
N CYS A 96 2.56 16.32 8.38
CA CYS A 96 2.81 15.92 7.01
C CYS A 96 4.24 15.40 6.84
N PRO A 97 4.51 14.52 5.87
CA PRO A 97 5.88 14.09 5.57
C PRO A 97 6.75 15.24 5.03
N ALA A 98 8.06 15.03 5.09
CA ALA A 98 9.02 15.90 4.42
C ALA A 98 8.91 15.76 2.89
N GLY A 99 9.40 16.76 2.15
CA GLY A 99 9.44 16.71 0.69
C GLY A 99 8.10 16.98 -0.01
N GLY A 100 7.07 17.43 0.72
CA GLY A 100 5.76 17.76 0.17
C GLY A 100 5.13 16.57 -0.55
N ALA A 101 4.73 16.76 -1.80
CA ALA A 101 4.16 15.70 -2.63
C ALA A 101 5.07 14.46 -2.73
N ASN A 102 6.40 14.65 -2.71
CA ASN A 102 7.33 13.53 -2.79
C ASN A 102 7.40 12.66 -1.53
N GLY A 103 6.85 13.13 -0.41
CA GLY A 103 6.67 12.34 0.81
C GLY A 103 5.49 11.35 0.75
N TRP A 104 4.77 11.30 -0.38
CA TRP A 104 3.61 10.44 -0.60
C TRP A 104 3.83 9.54 -1.81
N THR A 105 3.24 8.34 -1.78
CA THR A 105 3.17 7.47 -2.96
C THR A 105 2.25 8.09 -4.01
N ALA A 106 2.45 7.71 -5.29
CA ALA A 106 1.42 7.90 -6.29
C ALA A 106 0.10 7.22 -5.85
N TRP A 107 -1.02 7.73 -6.39
CA TRP A 107 -2.34 7.23 -6.04
C TRP A 107 -2.54 5.81 -6.57
N TRP A 108 -3.00 4.93 -5.69
CA TRP A 108 -3.21 3.52 -5.97
C TRP A 108 -4.59 3.08 -5.52
N ARG A 109 -5.05 1.92 -5.99
CA ARG A 109 -6.38 1.40 -5.65
C ARG A 109 -6.32 -0.11 -5.50
N ASP A 110 -6.81 -0.56 -4.36
CA ASP A 110 -7.19 -1.94 -4.12
C ASP A 110 -8.73 -2.04 -4.20
N PRO A 111 -9.30 -2.69 -5.22
CA PRO A 111 -10.75 -2.84 -5.37
C PRO A 111 -11.43 -3.56 -4.21
N SER A 112 -10.69 -4.39 -3.46
CA SER A 112 -11.22 -5.14 -2.32
C SER A 112 -11.31 -4.30 -1.04
N HIS A 113 -10.56 -3.19 -0.98
CA HIS A 113 -10.48 -2.35 0.21
C HIS A 113 -11.85 -1.73 0.56
N PRO A 114 -12.23 -1.66 1.86
CA PRO A 114 -13.48 -1.05 2.32
C PRO A 114 -13.77 0.34 1.73
N HIS A 115 -12.74 1.19 1.63
CA HIS A 115 -12.86 2.52 1.03
C HIS A 115 -13.24 2.48 -0.46
N ALA A 116 -12.72 1.53 -1.23
CA ALA A 116 -13.04 1.38 -2.65
C ALA A 116 -14.43 0.75 -2.87
N ARG A 117 -14.80 -0.23 -2.03
CA ARG A 117 -16.11 -0.91 -2.11
C ARG A 117 -17.28 -0.01 -1.68
N ALA A 118 -17.05 0.89 -0.73
CA ALA A 118 -18.12 1.68 -0.12
C ALA A 118 -17.88 3.20 -0.16
N GLY A 119 -17.01 3.69 -1.05
CA GLY A 119 -16.59 5.09 -1.08
C GLY A 119 -17.73 6.09 -1.20
N THR A 120 -18.80 5.79 -1.95
CA THR A 120 -20.00 6.63 -1.99
C THR A 120 -20.73 6.68 -0.64
N ARG A 121 -20.89 5.54 0.04
CA ARG A 121 -21.52 5.48 1.38
C ARG A 121 -20.66 6.21 2.40
N MET A 122 -19.34 6.04 2.32
CA MET A 122 -18.36 6.72 3.16
C MET A 122 -18.41 8.25 2.96
N LEU A 123 -18.51 8.72 1.71
CA LEU A 123 -18.62 10.15 1.41
C LEU A 123 -19.89 10.75 2.01
N ARG A 124 -21.04 10.07 1.87
CA ARG A 124 -22.29 10.50 2.50
C ARG A 124 -22.19 10.52 4.03
N PHE A 125 -21.56 9.50 4.61
CA PHE A 125 -21.31 9.45 6.05
C PHE A 125 -20.46 10.63 6.52
N TYR A 126 -19.39 10.97 5.80
CA TYR A 126 -18.56 12.14 6.09
C TYR A 126 -19.39 13.44 6.09
N ARG A 127 -20.16 13.69 5.02
CA ARG A 127 -20.98 14.91 4.89
C ARG A 127 -22.06 15.01 5.99
N ARG A 128 -22.82 13.94 6.20
CA ARG A 128 -23.97 13.94 7.11
C ARG A 128 -23.59 13.80 8.58
N SER A 129 -22.66 12.90 8.89
CA SER A 129 -22.36 12.50 10.27
C SER A 129 -21.15 13.22 10.85
N ILE A 130 -20.13 13.55 10.05
CA ILE A 130 -18.90 14.20 10.54
C ILE A 130 -19.00 15.71 10.47
N LEU A 131 -19.34 16.26 9.31
CA LEU A 131 -19.42 17.71 9.12
C LEU A 131 -20.67 18.31 9.79
N GLN A 132 -21.83 17.66 9.65
CA GLN A 132 -23.13 18.12 10.17
C GLN A 132 -23.53 19.55 9.72
N GLN A 133 -22.82 20.12 8.75
CA GLN A 133 -23.19 21.34 8.06
C GLN A 133 -24.21 20.90 7.03
N GLY A 134 -25.49 21.29 7.15
CA GLY A 134 -26.59 20.84 6.29
C GLY A 134 -26.25 20.92 4.81
N THR A 135 -25.63 19.86 4.29
CA THR A 135 -24.96 19.85 2.99
C THR A 135 -26.08 19.68 1.96
N PRO A 136 -26.24 20.62 1.02
CA PRO A 136 -27.21 20.45 -0.05
C PRO A 136 -26.99 19.11 -0.76
N LEU A 137 -28.07 18.48 -1.24
CA LEU A 137 -28.02 17.14 -1.81
C LEU A 137 -27.03 17.04 -2.97
N GLU A 138 -26.94 18.11 -3.76
CA GLU A 138 -26.00 18.30 -4.87
C GLU A 138 -24.52 18.32 -4.44
N GLU A 139 -24.23 18.72 -3.21
CA GLU A 139 -22.88 18.74 -2.65
C GLU A 139 -22.53 17.46 -1.89
N GLU A 140 -23.52 16.60 -1.61
CA GLU A 140 -23.34 15.38 -0.83
C GLU A 140 -22.35 14.41 -1.48
N LEU A 141 -22.27 14.43 -2.81
CA LEU A 141 -21.36 13.60 -3.59
C LEU A 141 -20.15 14.37 -4.14
N ARG A 142 -19.93 15.62 -3.72
CA ARG A 142 -18.73 16.38 -4.10
C ARG A 142 -17.48 15.64 -3.60
N PRO A 143 -16.57 15.22 -4.50
CA PRO A 143 -15.37 14.48 -4.13
C PRO A 143 -14.54 15.20 -3.07
N VAL A 144 -13.91 14.42 -2.20
CA VAL A 144 -13.05 14.93 -1.14
C VAL A 144 -11.81 14.05 -1.01
N ILE A 145 -10.72 14.65 -0.58
CA ILE A 145 -9.52 13.93 -0.18
C ILE A 145 -9.37 14.08 1.33
N LEU A 146 -9.27 12.95 2.02
CA LEU A 146 -9.05 12.91 3.46
C LEU A 146 -7.68 12.30 3.72
N ALA A 147 -6.75 13.08 4.26
CA ALA A 147 -5.52 12.59 4.85
C ALA A 147 -5.79 12.21 6.32
N PHE A 148 -5.29 11.04 6.73
CA PHE A 148 -5.61 10.43 8.01
C PHE A 148 -4.43 9.65 8.59
N VAL A 149 -4.58 9.29 9.86
CA VAL A 149 -3.61 8.50 10.63
C VAL A 149 -4.01 7.04 10.54
N GLN A 150 -3.32 6.27 9.70
CA GLN A 150 -3.56 4.83 9.59
C GLN A 150 -3.26 4.13 10.93
N GLY A 151 -4.07 3.13 11.30
CA GLY A 151 -4.02 2.48 12.60
C GLY A 151 -4.55 3.36 13.74
N ALA A 152 -5.16 4.51 13.41
CA ALA A 152 -5.79 5.40 14.37
C ALA A 152 -4.90 5.78 15.59
N ARG A 153 -3.58 5.93 15.39
CA ARG A 153 -2.66 6.40 16.45
C ARG A 153 -2.53 7.91 16.43
N PHE A 154 -3.01 8.55 17.49
CA PHE A 154 -2.97 10.00 17.66
C PHE A 154 -3.12 10.38 19.13
N ALA A 155 -2.87 11.65 19.44
CA ALA A 155 -3.07 12.19 20.76
C ALA A 155 -3.85 13.51 20.71
N MET A 156 -4.68 13.74 21.72
CA MET A 156 -5.59 14.89 21.82
C MET A 156 -5.61 15.43 23.24
N SER A 157 -5.69 16.75 23.37
CA SER A 157 -6.04 17.37 24.65
C SER A 157 -7.52 17.19 24.99
N ALA A 158 -7.87 17.24 26.28
CA ALA A 158 -9.27 17.29 26.71
C ALA A 158 -10.02 18.46 26.06
N LYS A 159 -9.41 19.66 26.03
CA LYS A 159 -10.00 20.86 25.40
C LYS A 159 -10.37 20.63 23.94
N ARG A 160 -9.51 19.94 23.19
CA ARG A 160 -9.74 19.62 21.78
C ARG A 160 -10.93 18.67 21.61
N ILE A 161 -11.03 17.62 22.44
CA ILE A 161 -12.19 16.71 22.43
C ILE A 161 -13.47 17.45 22.83
N LEU A 162 -13.42 18.31 23.85
CA LEU A 162 -14.57 19.07 24.34
C LEU A 162 -15.04 20.18 23.38
N SER A 163 -14.34 20.42 22.27
CA SER A 163 -14.80 21.35 21.22
C SER A 163 -16.06 20.86 20.49
N ARG A 164 -16.41 19.58 20.63
CA ARG A 164 -17.64 18.98 20.10
C ARG A 164 -18.52 18.51 21.26
N PRO A 165 -19.85 18.68 21.22
CA PRO A 165 -20.73 18.27 22.31
C PRO A 165 -20.79 16.74 22.49
N LEU A 166 -21.04 16.25 23.71
CA LEU A 166 -21.19 14.82 24.00
C LEU A 166 -22.17 14.08 23.06
N ALA A 167 -23.27 14.74 22.66
CA ALA A 167 -24.24 14.17 21.73
C ALA A 167 -23.63 13.80 20.37
N TYR A 168 -22.64 14.56 19.90
CA TYR A 168 -21.88 14.26 18.68
C TYR A 168 -21.18 12.90 18.79
N TYR A 169 -20.41 12.70 19.86
CA TYR A 169 -19.69 11.45 20.10
C TYR A 169 -20.61 10.25 20.35
N LYS A 170 -21.73 10.46 21.07
CA LYS A 170 -22.75 9.42 21.23
C LYS A 170 -23.35 8.98 19.89
N ASN A 171 -23.59 9.93 18.99
CA ASN A 171 -24.07 9.61 17.64
C ASN A 171 -23.05 8.82 16.83
N LEU A 172 -21.76 9.20 16.86
CA LEU A 172 -20.70 8.41 16.22
C LEU A 172 -20.57 7.00 16.81
N LEU A 173 -20.63 6.89 18.14
CA LEU A 173 -20.55 5.60 18.83
C LEU A 173 -21.66 4.65 18.36
N ARG A 174 -22.89 5.15 18.18
CA ARG A 174 -24.02 4.32 17.70
C ARG A 174 -23.73 3.63 16.36
N PHE A 175 -23.06 4.31 15.43
CA PHE A 175 -22.71 3.72 14.13
C PHE A 175 -21.73 2.55 14.26
N VAL A 176 -20.83 2.60 15.23
CA VAL A 176 -19.81 1.56 15.42
C VAL A 176 -20.15 0.54 16.51
N SER A 177 -21.33 0.65 17.13
CA SER A 177 -21.85 -0.28 18.14
C SER A 177 -22.95 -1.21 17.61
N GLY A 178 -23.49 -0.96 16.41
CA GLY A 178 -24.69 -1.62 15.91
C GLY A 178 -24.51 -3.09 15.50
N GLU A 179 -23.30 -3.49 15.12
CA GLU A 179 -23.01 -4.84 14.63
C GLU A 179 -21.57 -5.26 14.92
N ARG A 180 -21.27 -6.55 14.66
CA ARG A 180 -19.91 -7.07 14.74
C ARG A 180 -19.13 -6.61 13.50
N ASP A 181 -18.06 -5.86 13.73
CA ASP A 181 -17.18 -5.31 12.69
C ASP A 181 -17.88 -4.37 11.69
N PRO A 182 -18.47 -3.26 12.17
CA PRO A 182 -19.20 -2.34 11.32
C PRO A 182 -18.25 -1.62 10.36
N LEU A 183 -18.69 -1.48 9.11
CA LEU A 183 -17.94 -0.81 8.06
C LEU A 183 -17.59 0.65 8.41
N GLU A 184 -18.46 1.31 9.18
CA GLU A 184 -18.26 2.65 9.71
C GLU A 184 -17.00 2.78 10.58
N GLY A 185 -16.47 1.68 11.12
CA GLY A 185 -15.17 1.66 11.79
C GLY A 185 -14.05 2.20 10.89
N TYR A 186 -14.00 1.72 9.64
CA TYR A 186 -13.06 2.18 8.60
C TYR A 186 -13.35 3.63 8.18
N PHE A 187 -14.62 4.02 8.13
CA PHE A 187 -14.98 5.39 7.78
C PHE A 187 -14.46 6.38 8.82
N VAL A 188 -14.69 6.07 10.10
CA VAL A 188 -14.24 6.90 11.22
C VAL A 188 -12.71 7.00 11.26
N GLU A 189 -11.98 5.93 10.93
CA GLU A 189 -10.51 5.96 10.86
C GLU A 189 -10.00 7.06 9.91
N ALA A 190 -10.57 7.14 8.70
CA ALA A 190 -10.20 8.17 7.74
C ALA A 190 -10.63 9.59 8.13
N MET A 191 -11.48 9.74 9.16
CA MET A 191 -12.13 10.99 9.53
C MET A 191 -11.70 11.52 10.90
N TRP A 192 -10.77 10.84 11.60
CA TRP A 192 -10.32 11.25 12.94
C TRP A 192 -9.88 12.71 13.01
N HIS A 193 -9.19 13.22 11.98
CA HIS A 193 -8.78 14.62 11.96
C HIS A 193 -10.00 15.56 12.06
N ASP A 194 -11.01 15.38 11.22
CA ASP A 194 -12.15 16.31 11.12
C ASP A 194 -13.20 16.10 12.23
N ILE A 195 -13.18 14.93 12.87
CA ILE A 195 -13.88 14.70 14.14
C ILE A 195 -13.39 15.68 15.21
N PHE A 196 -12.08 15.89 15.32
CA PHE A 196 -11.48 16.76 16.33
C PHE A 196 -11.19 18.20 15.86
N HIS A 197 -11.15 18.45 14.54
CA HIS A 197 -10.87 19.76 13.95
C HIS A 197 -12.04 20.29 13.09
N PRO A 198 -13.24 20.51 13.67
CA PRO A 198 -14.40 21.09 12.96
C PRO A 198 -14.15 22.42 12.27
N GLU A 199 -13.21 23.21 12.81
CA GLU A 199 -12.92 24.55 12.36
C GLU A 199 -12.17 24.61 11.03
N ALA A 200 -11.54 23.50 10.63
CA ALA A 200 -10.72 23.40 9.43
C ALA A 200 -10.85 22.01 8.78
N PRO A 201 -12.05 21.62 8.32
CA PRO A 201 -12.27 20.33 7.71
C PRO A 201 -11.58 20.21 6.35
N GLN A 202 -11.26 18.98 5.95
CA GLN A 202 -10.45 18.71 4.75
C GLN A 202 -11.17 18.98 3.44
N ASP A 203 -12.49 19.13 3.48
CA ASP A 203 -13.31 19.48 2.32
C ASP A 203 -13.24 20.97 1.93
N ALA A 204 -12.76 21.80 2.86
CA ALA A 204 -12.53 23.23 2.68
C ALA A 204 -11.04 23.56 2.60
N ARG A 205 -10.17 22.78 3.26
CA ARG A 205 -8.72 23.06 3.33
C ARG A 205 -7.87 21.80 3.25
N LYS A 206 -6.88 21.80 2.34
CA LYS A 206 -5.87 20.74 2.28
C LYS A 206 -4.95 20.77 3.51
N LEU A 207 -4.69 19.62 4.12
CA LEU A 207 -3.76 19.51 5.26
C LEU A 207 -2.30 19.36 4.84
N CYS A 208 -2.06 18.57 3.79
CA CYS A 208 -0.73 18.27 3.28
C CYS A 208 -0.68 18.47 1.77
N ASP A 209 0.53 18.70 1.27
CA ASP A 209 0.83 18.69 -0.16
C ASP A 209 0.90 17.23 -0.63
N LEU A 210 -0.24 16.69 -1.03
CA LEU A 210 -0.35 15.32 -1.57
C LEU A 210 0.10 15.27 -3.03
N MET A 211 0.47 14.08 -3.50
CA MET A 211 0.67 13.84 -4.93
C MET A 211 -0.58 14.26 -5.73
N PRO A 212 -0.41 14.84 -6.94
CA PRO A 212 -1.55 15.12 -7.83
C PRO A 212 -2.38 13.86 -8.08
N LEU A 213 -3.70 13.99 -8.03
CA LEU A 213 -4.61 12.88 -8.27
C LEU A 213 -4.52 12.42 -9.72
N SER A 214 -4.31 11.12 -9.93
CA SER A 214 -4.36 10.50 -11.26
C SER A 214 -5.76 9.99 -11.56
N ILE A 215 -6.15 10.02 -12.84
CA ILE A 215 -7.41 9.42 -13.32
C ILE A 215 -7.29 7.88 -13.34
N GLN A 216 -6.07 7.37 -13.54
CA GLN A 216 -5.77 5.94 -13.53
C GLN A 216 -4.95 5.63 -12.26
N PRO A 217 -5.57 5.02 -11.23
CA PRO A 217 -4.83 4.62 -10.04
C PRO A 217 -3.93 3.42 -10.37
N LEU A 218 -2.76 3.39 -9.75
CA LEU A 218 -1.87 2.24 -9.81
C LEU A 218 -2.49 1.05 -9.03
N THR A 219 -2.14 -0.16 -9.42
CA THR A 219 -2.27 -1.32 -8.52
C THR A 219 -1.26 -1.19 -7.37
N THR A 220 -1.43 -1.96 -6.29
CA THR A 220 -0.48 -1.97 -5.16
C THR A 220 0.94 -2.34 -5.61
N LYS A 221 1.08 -3.34 -6.50
CA LYS A 221 2.37 -3.74 -7.09
C LYS A 221 3.02 -2.58 -7.87
N GLN A 222 2.25 -1.92 -8.73
CA GLN A 222 2.72 -0.78 -9.52
C GLN A 222 3.10 0.41 -8.63
N MET A 223 2.39 0.63 -7.52
CA MET A 223 2.72 1.67 -6.56
C MET A 223 4.08 1.46 -5.92
N TYR A 224 4.43 0.23 -5.53
CA TYR A 224 5.77 -0.07 -5.01
C TYR A 224 6.85 0.16 -6.07
N GLN A 225 6.60 -0.29 -7.30
CA GLN A 225 7.53 -0.08 -8.43
C GLN A 225 7.76 1.41 -8.70
N ASP A 226 6.69 2.20 -8.77
CA ASP A 226 6.77 3.64 -8.99
C ASP A 226 7.49 4.36 -7.85
N THR A 227 7.17 4.01 -6.60
CA THR A 227 7.77 4.62 -5.41
C THR A 227 9.27 4.34 -5.34
N ALA A 228 9.69 3.08 -5.50
CA ALA A 228 11.11 2.71 -5.50
C ALA A 228 11.88 3.45 -6.62
N ARG A 229 11.34 3.45 -7.85
CA ARG A 229 11.91 4.16 -8.99
C ARG A 229 12.08 5.64 -8.69
N ARG A 230 11.05 6.32 -8.18
CA ARG A 230 11.10 7.75 -7.83
C ARG A 230 12.14 8.05 -6.77
N LEU A 231 12.19 7.25 -5.69
CA LEU A 231 13.16 7.45 -4.62
C LEU A 231 14.61 7.36 -5.13
N ASN A 232 14.88 6.38 -5.99
CA ASN A 232 16.21 6.16 -6.57
C ASN A 232 16.57 7.28 -7.55
N VAL A 233 15.70 7.61 -8.50
CA VAL A 233 15.96 8.64 -9.53
C VAL A 233 16.15 10.03 -8.92
N LEU A 234 15.37 10.36 -7.88
CA LEU A 234 15.45 11.66 -7.22
C LEU A 234 16.51 11.71 -6.11
N GLY A 235 17.22 10.59 -5.83
CA GLY A 235 18.21 10.52 -4.76
C GLY A 235 17.63 10.82 -3.37
N LEU A 236 16.38 10.43 -3.12
CA LEU A 236 15.66 10.71 -1.87
C LEU A 236 15.90 9.66 -0.77
N ALA A 237 16.56 8.56 -1.11
CA ALA A 237 16.92 7.49 -0.19
C ALA A 237 18.43 7.40 0.05
N ASP A 238 18.83 6.92 1.23
CA ASP A 238 20.23 6.70 1.61
C ASP A 238 20.87 5.54 0.82
N SER A 239 20.05 4.58 0.42
CA SER A 239 20.46 3.39 -0.33
C SER A 239 19.48 3.08 -1.48
N LEU A 240 19.88 2.18 -2.38
CA LEU A 240 19.03 1.74 -3.49
C LEU A 240 17.79 1.02 -2.96
N ILE A 241 16.60 1.54 -3.28
CA ILE A 241 15.33 0.96 -2.87
C ILE A 241 14.83 0.00 -3.94
N LEU A 242 14.52 -1.22 -3.54
CA LEU A 242 13.89 -2.22 -4.40
C LEU A 242 12.37 -2.22 -4.16
N PRO A 243 11.53 -2.43 -5.19
CA PRO A 243 10.08 -2.51 -4.98
C PRO A 243 9.66 -3.53 -3.90
N ARG A 244 10.38 -4.66 -3.82
CA ARG A 244 10.14 -5.70 -2.81
C ARG A 244 10.38 -5.22 -1.37
N SER A 245 11.38 -4.36 -1.13
CA SER A 245 11.63 -3.84 0.22
C SER A 245 10.51 -2.91 0.70
N LEU A 246 9.69 -2.38 -0.21
CA LEU A 246 8.50 -1.60 0.13
C LEU A 246 7.27 -2.48 0.39
N SER A 247 7.18 -3.66 -0.23
CA SER A 247 6.12 -4.63 0.06
C SER A 247 6.32 -5.35 1.38
N ASP A 248 7.56 -5.41 1.90
CA ASP A 248 7.85 -5.92 3.26
C ASP A 248 7.16 -5.07 4.36
N ALA A 249 6.77 -3.83 4.03
CA ALA A 249 5.88 -3.00 4.87
C ALA A 249 4.39 -3.38 4.73
N TYR A 250 4.08 -4.52 4.14
CA TYR A 250 2.73 -5.09 4.04
C TYR A 250 2.73 -6.60 4.28
N GLU A 251 3.86 -7.28 4.06
CA GLU A 251 4.03 -8.69 4.37
C GLU A 251 4.32 -8.91 5.86
N VAL A 252 3.56 -9.80 6.49
CA VAL A 252 3.87 -10.31 7.83
C VAL A 252 5.00 -11.32 7.66
N PRO A 253 6.17 -11.17 8.32
CA PRO A 253 7.15 -12.23 8.34
C PRO A 253 6.46 -13.47 8.91
N VAL A 254 6.35 -14.54 8.13
CA VAL A 254 5.94 -15.84 8.63
C VAL A 254 6.95 -16.17 9.71
N ALA A 255 6.53 -16.13 10.97
CA ALA A 255 7.35 -16.62 12.05
C ALA A 255 7.58 -18.11 11.77
N THR A 256 8.79 -18.46 11.33
CA THR A 256 9.27 -19.83 11.41
C THR A 256 9.37 -20.13 12.90
N THR A 257 8.32 -20.72 13.46
CA THR A 257 8.37 -21.41 14.73
C THR A 257 9.31 -22.60 14.56
N GLU A 258 10.61 -22.36 14.70
CA GLU A 258 11.47 -23.35 15.32
C GLU A 258 11.14 -23.26 16.82
N GLU A 259 10.21 -24.11 17.26
CA GLU A 259 10.00 -24.34 18.69
C GLU A 259 11.33 -24.84 19.27
N PRO A 260 11.87 -24.22 20.34
CA PRO A 260 12.98 -24.80 21.04
C PRO A 260 12.49 -26.10 21.69
N GLU A 261 13.13 -27.23 21.37
CA GLU A 261 12.94 -28.50 22.06
C GLU A 261 13.15 -28.30 23.56
N MET A 262 12.04 -28.17 24.31
CA MET A 262 12.08 -28.24 25.75
C MET A 262 12.26 -29.70 26.15
N HIS A 263 13.50 -30.06 26.48
CA HIS A 263 13.80 -31.27 27.24
C HIS A 263 13.06 -31.24 28.58
N HIS A 264 11.96 -31.99 28.66
CA HIS A 264 11.34 -32.34 29.94
C HIS A 264 12.32 -33.16 30.78
N THR A 265 12.83 -32.56 31.85
CA THR A 265 13.39 -33.29 32.99
C THR A 265 12.30 -33.41 34.05
N THR A 266 11.92 -34.65 34.33
CA THR A 266 10.92 -35.02 35.34
C THR A 266 11.64 -35.14 36.67
N GLU A 267 11.45 -34.19 37.58
CA GLU A 267 11.69 -34.39 39.01
C GLU A 267 10.36 -34.21 39.75
N GLU A 268 9.94 -35.28 40.44
CA GLU A 268 8.78 -35.32 41.32
C GLU A 268 9.03 -34.47 42.59
N PRO A 269 8.05 -33.71 43.08
CA PRO A 269 8.16 -33.08 44.39
C PRO A 269 7.62 -33.98 45.50
N GLU A 270 8.42 -34.16 46.55
CA GLU A 270 8.04 -34.79 47.81
C GLU A 270 6.92 -33.99 48.51
N VAL A 271 5.94 -34.74 49.02
CA VAL A 271 4.76 -34.27 49.75
C VAL A 271 5.12 -34.08 51.22
N HIS A 272 4.97 -32.85 51.74
CA HIS A 272 4.86 -32.61 53.17
C HIS A 272 3.42 -32.26 53.56
N HIS A 273 2.83 -33.16 54.34
CA HIS A 273 1.56 -32.99 55.05
C HIS A 273 1.71 -32.00 56.22
N THR A 274 0.81 -31.04 56.32
CA THR A 274 0.37 -30.48 57.60
C THR A 274 -1.13 -30.29 57.60
N THR A 275 -1.77 -31.02 58.51
CA THR A 275 -3.17 -30.96 58.93
C THR A 275 -3.39 -29.74 59.83
N GLU A 276 -4.46 -28.98 59.62
CA GLU A 276 -5.19 -28.35 60.72
C GLU A 276 -6.62 -27.98 60.32
N GLU A 277 -7.48 -27.97 61.33
CA GLU A 277 -8.90 -28.26 61.33
C GLU A 277 -9.83 -27.04 61.31
N HIS A 278 -11.02 -27.26 60.73
CA HIS A 278 -12.35 -26.81 61.14
C HIS A 278 -12.76 -25.32 61.10
N GLY A 279 -13.89 -25.08 60.43
CA GLY A 279 -14.71 -23.87 60.57
C GLY A 279 -15.84 -23.80 59.54
N ALA A 280 -16.90 -24.58 59.74
CA ALA A 280 -18.10 -24.59 58.91
C ALA A 280 -18.95 -23.32 59.08
N HIS A 281 -19.54 -22.82 57.99
CA HIS A 281 -20.88 -22.23 58.03
C HIS A 281 -21.59 -22.34 56.67
N SER A 282 -22.71 -23.06 56.70
CA SER A 282 -23.75 -23.20 55.68
C SER A 282 -24.75 -22.05 55.77
N THR A 283 -25.29 -21.59 54.64
CA THR A 283 -26.73 -21.25 54.50
C THR A 283 -27.16 -21.28 53.03
N ASP A 284 -28.36 -21.84 52.84
CA ASP A 284 -29.07 -22.22 51.63
C ASP A 284 -29.65 -21.08 50.75
N GLY A 285 -29.65 -21.34 49.43
CA GLY A 285 -30.80 -21.27 48.49
C GLY A 285 -31.45 -19.93 48.10
N PRO A 286 -32.36 -19.90 47.07
CA PRO A 286 -32.83 -21.01 46.24
C PRO A 286 -32.73 -20.81 44.70
N HIS A 287 -32.69 -21.95 44.01
CA HIS A 287 -32.85 -22.12 42.57
C HIS A 287 -34.32 -21.98 42.13
N VAL A 288 -34.53 -21.42 40.94
CA VAL A 288 -35.78 -21.47 40.16
C VAL A 288 -35.51 -22.20 38.84
N PRO A 289 -36.34 -23.18 38.42
CA PRO A 289 -36.17 -23.88 37.16
C PRO A 289 -36.93 -23.18 36.03
N LEU A 290 -36.34 -23.07 34.84
CA LEU A 290 -37.08 -22.82 33.61
C LEU A 290 -36.84 -23.95 32.62
N THR A 291 -37.94 -24.64 32.34
CA THR A 291 -38.20 -25.55 31.22
C THR A 291 -38.28 -24.77 29.91
N THR A 292 -37.68 -25.28 28.84
CA THR A 292 -38.21 -25.16 27.48
C THR A 292 -37.74 -26.32 26.62
N ASP A 293 -38.71 -27.15 26.22
CA ASP A 293 -38.69 -28.06 25.09
C ASP A 293 -38.63 -27.28 23.76
N GLY A 294 -38.03 -27.89 22.73
CA GLY A 294 -38.23 -27.52 21.32
C GLY A 294 -37.03 -27.79 20.42
N PRO A 295 -37.22 -28.13 19.13
CA PRO A 295 -36.91 -29.49 18.67
C PRO A 295 -35.74 -29.64 17.69
N HIS A 296 -35.30 -30.90 17.61
CA HIS A 296 -34.50 -31.52 16.55
C HIS A 296 -34.86 -31.06 15.13
N VAL A 297 -33.83 -30.81 14.31
CA VAL A 297 -33.88 -30.88 12.84
C VAL A 297 -32.74 -31.79 12.38
N PRO A 298 -32.98 -32.75 11.46
CA PRO A 298 -32.06 -33.85 11.20
C PRO A 298 -31.02 -33.53 10.12
N ALA A 299 -29.92 -34.28 10.19
CA ALA A 299 -28.94 -34.47 9.13
C ALA A 299 -29.47 -35.44 8.07
N ALA A 300 -29.21 -35.13 6.79
CA ALA A 300 -29.23 -36.01 5.63
C ALA A 300 -28.63 -35.20 4.45
N GLU A 301 -27.93 -35.73 3.46
CA GLU A 301 -27.42 -37.06 3.15
C GLU A 301 -26.42 -36.85 2.01
N THR A 302 -25.30 -37.54 2.09
CA THR A 302 -24.38 -37.81 0.99
C THR A 302 -25.03 -38.76 -0.02
N THR A 303 -24.95 -38.45 -1.31
CA THR A 303 -25.27 -39.42 -2.38
C THR A 303 -24.12 -39.60 -3.35
N HIS A 304 -23.78 -40.87 -3.53
CA HIS A 304 -22.80 -41.45 -4.43
C HIS A 304 -23.29 -41.53 -5.89
N GLY A 305 -22.35 -41.36 -6.83
CA GLY A 305 -22.22 -42.08 -8.12
C GLY A 305 -23.32 -41.90 -9.18
N PRO A 306 -23.12 -42.32 -10.46
CA PRO A 306 -22.12 -43.30 -10.93
C PRO A 306 -21.34 -42.92 -12.21
N ALA A 307 -20.17 -43.56 -12.40
CA ALA A 307 -19.63 -43.97 -13.71
C ALA A 307 -20.15 -45.40 -14.01
N PRO A 308 -20.25 -45.90 -15.26
CA PRO A 308 -19.10 -46.33 -16.11
C PRO A 308 -19.39 -46.07 -17.63
N ALA A 309 -18.61 -46.42 -18.66
CA ALA A 309 -17.79 -47.60 -18.97
C ALA A 309 -16.82 -47.26 -20.15
N GLU A 310 -15.61 -47.85 -20.21
CA GLU A 310 -15.15 -48.89 -21.18
C GLU A 310 -15.09 -48.42 -22.65
N SER A 311 -14.18 -48.79 -23.55
CA SER A 311 -13.08 -49.76 -23.70
C SER A 311 -12.39 -49.33 -25.02
N THR A 312 -11.09 -49.41 -25.23
CA THR A 312 -10.49 -50.56 -25.95
C THR A 312 -8.98 -50.37 -26.05
N THR A 313 -8.29 -51.49 -25.83
CA THR A 313 -6.90 -51.79 -26.15
C THR A 313 -6.77 -52.26 -27.59
N GLU A 314 -5.75 -51.80 -28.32
CA GLU A 314 -5.10 -52.58 -29.37
C GLU A 314 -3.58 -52.37 -29.32
N ALA A 315 -2.85 -53.47 -29.50
CA ALA A 315 -1.40 -53.60 -29.58
C ALA A 315 -0.96 -53.84 -31.04
N HIS A 316 0.36 -53.96 -31.26
CA HIS A 316 1.15 -54.21 -32.49
C HIS A 316 1.93 -52.97 -32.95
N ASP A 317 3.22 -52.98 -33.31
CA ASP A 317 4.28 -53.99 -33.38
C ASP A 317 5.62 -53.21 -33.37
N GLU A 318 6.70 -53.83 -32.88
CA GLU A 318 8.08 -53.31 -32.99
C GLU A 318 8.69 -53.60 -34.36
N ALA A 319 9.28 -52.58 -35.01
CA ALA A 319 10.45 -52.67 -35.90
C ALA A 319 10.99 -51.25 -36.22
N PRO A 320 12.18 -51.10 -36.84
CA PRO A 320 13.49 -50.89 -36.24
C PRO A 320 13.94 -49.41 -36.22
N VAL A 321 14.86 -49.11 -35.31
CA VAL A 321 15.51 -47.81 -35.10
C VAL A 321 16.30 -47.36 -36.34
N THR A 322 15.89 -46.25 -36.95
CA THR A 322 16.65 -45.46 -37.91
C THR A 322 17.24 -44.22 -37.21
N LEU A 323 18.55 -44.02 -37.36
CA LEU A 323 19.27 -42.83 -36.88
C LEU A 323 18.73 -41.57 -37.56
N PRO A 324 18.52 -40.46 -36.82
CA PRO A 324 18.05 -39.21 -37.41
C PRO A 324 19.13 -38.60 -38.31
N PRO A 325 18.73 -37.95 -39.43
CA PRO A 325 19.66 -37.22 -40.29
C PRO A 325 20.20 -35.98 -39.56
N ALA A 326 21.41 -35.58 -39.93
CA ALA A 326 22.07 -34.36 -39.47
C ALA A 326 21.17 -33.12 -39.63
N PRO A 327 21.23 -32.14 -38.69
CA PRO A 327 20.30 -31.04 -38.66
C PRO A 327 20.39 -30.20 -39.94
N PRO A 328 19.26 -29.78 -40.52
CA PRO A 328 19.25 -28.82 -41.61
C PRO A 328 19.86 -27.51 -41.11
N GLY A 329 20.62 -26.84 -42.00
CA GLY A 329 21.34 -25.60 -41.69
C GLY A 329 20.46 -24.59 -40.96
N GLN A 330 21.03 -23.95 -39.94
CA GLN A 330 20.39 -22.87 -39.16
C GLN A 330 19.73 -21.88 -40.12
N VAL A 331 18.41 -21.96 -40.19
CA VAL A 331 17.60 -20.92 -40.82
C VAL A 331 17.76 -19.70 -39.91
N SER A 332 18.41 -18.65 -40.42
CA SER A 332 18.55 -17.39 -39.70
C SER A 332 17.16 -16.87 -39.37
N GLU A 333 16.82 -16.86 -38.09
CA GLU A 333 15.54 -16.37 -37.60
C GLU A 333 15.43 -14.87 -37.90
N GLU A 334 14.32 -14.48 -38.53
CA GLU A 334 14.06 -13.07 -38.86
C GLU A 334 13.75 -12.32 -37.56
N VAL A 335 14.36 -11.14 -37.38
CA VAL A 335 14.27 -10.35 -36.15
C VAL A 335 13.69 -8.98 -36.48
N VAL A 336 12.71 -8.54 -35.68
CA VAL A 336 12.18 -7.18 -35.72
C VAL A 336 12.99 -6.32 -34.74
N ALA A 337 13.62 -5.27 -35.26
CA ALA A 337 14.40 -4.32 -34.46
C ALA A 337 13.63 -3.01 -34.25
N VAL A 338 13.49 -2.59 -32.99
CA VAL A 338 12.99 -1.26 -32.61
C VAL A 338 14.15 -0.43 -32.11
N THR A 339 14.43 0.68 -32.78
CA THR A 339 15.53 1.58 -32.43
C THR A 339 15.01 2.93 -31.93
N GLY A 340 15.76 3.54 -31.01
CA GLY A 340 15.50 4.89 -30.53
C GLY A 340 16.81 5.60 -30.17
N SER A 341 16.80 6.93 -30.25
CA SER A 341 17.94 7.74 -29.80
C SER A 341 17.50 9.04 -29.13
N SER A 342 18.29 9.50 -28.18
CA SER A 342 18.11 10.77 -27.48
C SER A 342 19.46 11.39 -27.14
N SER A 343 19.47 12.70 -26.90
CA SER A 343 20.68 13.45 -26.54
C SER A 343 20.42 14.22 -25.25
N VAL A 344 21.35 14.15 -24.31
CA VAL A 344 21.24 14.80 -22.99
C VAL A 344 22.48 15.65 -22.72
N GLU A 345 22.27 16.89 -22.29
CA GLU A 345 23.34 17.76 -21.80
C GLU A 345 23.65 17.42 -20.33
N CYS A 346 24.94 17.33 -20.00
CA CYS A 346 25.43 17.03 -18.66
C CYS A 346 26.26 18.20 -18.13
N ALA A 347 26.17 18.44 -16.81
CA ALA A 347 26.96 19.48 -16.15
C ALA A 347 28.44 19.09 -16.01
N SER A 348 28.76 17.80 -16.02
CA SER A 348 30.12 17.27 -15.92
C SER A 348 30.27 15.91 -16.64
N GLN A 349 31.51 15.44 -16.79
CA GLN A 349 31.78 14.09 -17.30
C GLN A 349 31.18 13.01 -16.39
N ALA A 350 31.31 13.15 -15.08
CA ALA A 350 30.77 12.19 -14.12
C ALA A 350 29.23 12.10 -14.22
N ASP A 351 28.56 13.21 -14.50
CA ASP A 351 27.11 13.23 -14.74
C ASP A 351 26.76 12.50 -16.06
N CYS A 352 27.56 12.68 -17.12
CA CYS A 352 27.37 11.94 -18.37
C CYS A 352 27.60 10.43 -18.19
N ASP A 353 28.60 10.01 -17.42
CA ASP A 353 28.86 8.60 -17.13
C ASP A 353 27.70 7.98 -16.31
N ALA A 354 27.14 8.73 -15.36
CA ALA A 354 25.97 8.32 -14.59
C ALA A 354 24.71 8.20 -15.46
N VAL A 355 24.48 9.16 -16.36
CA VAL A 355 23.38 9.13 -17.34
C VAL A 355 23.52 7.92 -18.27
N CYS A 356 24.73 7.62 -18.77
CA CYS A 356 24.99 6.41 -19.57
C CYS A 356 24.68 5.12 -18.80
N GLY A 357 25.14 5.02 -17.55
CA GLY A 357 24.88 3.85 -16.71
C GLY A 357 23.38 3.62 -16.49
N ALA A 358 22.63 4.71 -16.27
CA ALA A 358 21.18 4.66 -16.12
C ALA A 358 20.45 4.28 -17.43
N HIS A 359 21.00 4.62 -18.60
CA HIS A 359 20.39 4.30 -19.91
C HIS A 359 20.35 2.80 -20.21
N VAL A 360 21.39 2.06 -19.83
CA VAL A 360 21.40 0.58 -19.94
C VAL A 360 20.29 -0.04 -19.09
N VAL A 361 20.11 0.46 -17.87
CA VAL A 361 19.03 0.03 -16.96
C VAL A 361 17.66 0.41 -17.52
N PHE A 362 17.53 1.62 -18.05
CA PHE A 362 16.31 2.09 -18.71
C PHE A 362 15.89 1.19 -19.87
N CYS A 363 16.84 0.77 -20.71
CA CYS A 363 16.50 -0.09 -21.84
C CYS A 363 16.03 -1.48 -21.42
N ASN A 364 16.69 -2.10 -20.44
CA ASN A 364 16.23 -3.38 -19.89
C ASN A 364 14.85 -3.25 -19.21
N GLN A 365 14.57 -2.12 -18.58
CA GLN A 365 13.27 -1.84 -17.99
C GLN A 365 12.19 -1.64 -19.06
N MET A 366 12.49 -0.92 -20.14
CA MET A 366 11.58 -0.76 -21.29
C MET A 366 11.28 -2.10 -21.94
N LEU A 367 12.27 -2.98 -22.07
CA LEU A 367 12.11 -4.33 -22.57
C LEU A 367 11.14 -5.13 -21.68
N SER A 368 11.36 -5.11 -20.37
CA SER A 368 10.51 -5.81 -19.40
C SER A 368 9.08 -5.29 -19.39
N VAL A 369 8.87 -3.97 -19.50
CA VAL A 369 7.53 -3.36 -19.52
C VAL A 369 6.81 -3.63 -20.85
N THR A 370 7.52 -3.56 -21.97
CA THR A 370 6.94 -3.79 -23.31
C THR A 370 6.52 -5.25 -23.49
N LEU A 371 7.18 -6.17 -22.79
CA LEU A 371 6.95 -7.62 -22.88
C LEU A 371 6.25 -8.18 -21.62
N ASP A 372 5.65 -7.34 -20.77
CA ASP A 372 4.98 -7.79 -19.55
C ASP A 372 3.79 -8.70 -19.89
N GLY A 373 3.72 -9.87 -19.24
CA GLY A 373 2.72 -10.90 -19.50
C GLY A 373 3.06 -11.93 -20.58
N ASN A 374 4.26 -11.89 -21.18
CA ASN A 374 4.71 -12.90 -22.15
C ASN A 374 6.13 -13.42 -21.83
N GLU A 375 6.21 -14.40 -20.93
CA GLU A 375 7.49 -14.98 -20.45
C GLU A 375 8.33 -15.59 -21.59
N GLY A 376 7.69 -16.08 -22.67
CA GLY A 376 8.39 -16.60 -23.84
C GLY A 376 9.13 -15.51 -24.62
N LEU A 377 8.52 -14.33 -24.76
CA LEU A 377 9.11 -13.16 -25.43
C LEU A 377 10.23 -12.52 -24.60
N GLN A 378 10.11 -12.50 -23.28
CA GLN A 378 11.11 -11.89 -22.38
C GLN A 378 12.47 -12.61 -22.44
N ASN A 379 12.46 -13.94 -22.63
CA ASN A 379 13.69 -14.74 -22.70
C ASN A 379 14.37 -14.66 -24.07
N ALA A 380 13.64 -14.26 -25.12
CA ALA A 380 14.11 -14.26 -26.49
C ALA A 380 14.52 -12.87 -27.00
N ALA A 381 14.11 -11.80 -26.29
CA ALA A 381 14.41 -10.43 -26.69
C ALA A 381 15.67 -9.91 -25.99
N SER A 382 16.44 -9.09 -26.71
CA SER A 382 17.64 -8.44 -26.17
C SER A 382 17.59 -6.94 -26.38
N CYS A 383 18.04 -6.16 -25.40
CA CYS A 383 18.36 -4.76 -25.61
C CYS A 383 19.88 -4.54 -25.70
N ALA A 384 20.31 -3.91 -26.78
CA ALA A 384 21.61 -3.25 -26.86
C ALA A 384 21.43 -1.75 -26.63
N ALA A 385 21.99 -1.22 -25.54
CA ALA A 385 22.04 0.21 -25.25
C ALA A 385 23.47 0.72 -25.45
N GLY A 386 23.62 1.76 -26.28
CA GLY A 386 24.90 2.39 -26.59
C GLY A 386 24.94 3.82 -26.08
N CYS A 387 26.11 4.25 -25.61
CA CYS A 387 26.35 5.60 -25.17
C CYS A 387 27.60 6.14 -25.88
N THR A 388 27.45 7.26 -26.59
CA THR A 388 28.58 7.89 -27.31
C THR A 388 28.79 9.29 -26.77
N GLU A 389 29.94 9.51 -26.14
CA GLU A 389 30.34 10.84 -25.66
C GLU A 389 30.61 11.75 -26.87
N ARG A 390 29.92 12.89 -26.94
CA ARG A 390 30.25 13.97 -27.87
C ARG A 390 30.91 15.11 -27.13
N ARG A 391 32.22 15.24 -27.27
CA ARG A 391 32.92 16.48 -26.92
C ARG A 391 32.71 17.52 -28.00
N ARG A 392 31.75 18.42 -27.81
CA ARG A 392 31.74 19.68 -28.55
C ARG A 392 32.76 20.62 -27.91
N ARG A 393 33.90 20.84 -28.57
CA ARG A 393 34.66 22.08 -28.39
C ARG A 393 33.87 23.21 -29.04
N LEU A 394 32.84 23.70 -28.36
CA LEU A 394 32.29 25.02 -28.64
C LEU A 394 33.22 26.03 -27.98
N GLN A 395 33.61 27.05 -28.74
CA GLN A 395 34.68 27.97 -28.39
C GLN A 395 34.45 28.79 -27.10
N ASP A 396 33.31 28.71 -26.43
CA ASP A 396 33.03 29.55 -25.23
C ASP A 396 32.23 28.87 -24.10
N GLY A 397 32.35 27.56 -23.90
CA GLY A 397 31.79 26.94 -22.68
C GLY A 397 31.73 25.42 -22.73
N GLY A 398 32.49 24.77 -21.86
CA GLY A 398 32.66 23.31 -21.80
C GLY A 398 31.41 22.57 -21.28
N GLY A 399 30.35 22.51 -22.09
CA GLY A 399 29.22 21.61 -21.85
C GLY A 399 29.58 20.18 -22.28
N HIS A 400 29.25 19.20 -21.44
CA HIS A 400 29.30 17.78 -21.81
C HIS A 400 27.94 17.38 -22.38
N SER A 401 27.92 16.52 -23.39
CA SER A 401 26.66 15.97 -23.92
C SER A 401 26.85 14.52 -24.31
N VAL A 402 25.81 13.74 -24.12
CA VAL A 402 25.82 12.32 -24.44
C VAL A 402 24.68 11.94 -25.35
N ASP A 403 25.02 11.23 -26.43
CA ASP A 403 24.06 10.66 -27.35
C ASP A 403 23.81 9.20 -26.94
N MET A 404 22.56 8.91 -26.57
CA MET A 404 22.10 7.62 -26.11
C MET A 404 21.30 6.95 -27.22
N GLY A 405 21.69 5.74 -27.59
CA GLY A 405 20.96 4.90 -28.54
C GLY A 405 20.50 3.61 -27.89
N TYR A 406 19.41 3.04 -28.37
CA TYR A 406 19.05 1.67 -28.03
C TYR A 406 18.47 0.95 -29.23
N GLU A 407 18.66 -0.36 -29.23
CA GLU A 407 18.07 -1.30 -30.18
C GLU A 407 17.50 -2.49 -29.39
N ILE A 408 16.20 -2.71 -29.55
CA ILE A 408 15.50 -3.87 -29.01
C ILE A 408 15.24 -4.83 -30.16
N GLN A 409 15.77 -6.05 -30.03
CA GLN A 409 15.60 -7.12 -31.00
C GLN A 409 14.60 -8.14 -30.49
N VAL A 410 13.57 -8.42 -31.29
CA VAL A 410 12.52 -9.41 -30.98
C VAL A 410 12.39 -10.39 -32.16
N PRO A 411 12.50 -11.71 -31.94
CA PRO A 411 12.32 -12.68 -33.03
C PRO A 411 10.90 -12.61 -33.61
N THR A 412 10.79 -12.62 -34.94
CA THR A 412 9.50 -12.56 -35.65
C THR A 412 8.58 -13.71 -35.26
N SER A 413 9.15 -14.90 -35.05
CA SER A 413 8.44 -16.10 -34.55
C SER A 413 7.72 -15.85 -33.22
N ALA A 414 8.35 -15.09 -32.32
CA ALA A 414 7.83 -14.77 -31.00
C ALA A 414 6.72 -13.72 -31.08
N VAL A 415 6.78 -12.79 -32.04
CA VAL A 415 5.72 -11.81 -32.33
C VAL A 415 4.49 -12.50 -32.92
N GLU A 416 4.68 -13.47 -33.82
CA GLU A 416 3.59 -14.25 -34.42
C GLU A 416 2.91 -15.16 -33.39
N ALA A 417 3.69 -15.83 -32.53
CA ALA A 417 3.16 -16.67 -31.45
C ALA A 417 2.33 -15.89 -30.41
N ALA A 418 2.59 -14.59 -30.25
CA ALA A 418 1.87 -13.71 -29.33
C ALA A 418 0.52 -13.18 -29.88
N GLY A 419 0.12 -13.55 -31.09
CA GLY A 419 -1.23 -13.25 -31.60
C GLY A 419 -1.45 -11.81 -32.07
N GLY A 420 -0.51 -11.24 -32.85
CA GLY A 420 -0.78 -10.14 -33.80
C GLY A 420 -1.20 -8.78 -33.23
N GLY A 421 -0.92 -8.48 -31.96
CA GLY A 421 -1.40 -7.27 -31.28
C GLY A 421 -0.33 -6.42 -30.60
N LEU A 422 0.87 -6.26 -31.16
CA LEU A 422 1.87 -5.33 -30.63
C LEU A 422 1.69 -3.93 -31.25
N SER A 423 1.03 -3.03 -30.52
CA SER A 423 0.99 -1.60 -30.88
C SER A 423 2.26 -0.91 -30.39
N VAL A 424 3.26 -0.79 -31.27
CA VAL A 424 4.47 0.00 -31.01
C VAL A 424 4.17 1.46 -31.35
N GLY A 425 3.79 2.26 -30.35
CA GLY A 425 3.54 3.68 -30.50
C GLY A 425 4.83 4.47 -30.80
N GLY A 426 5.14 4.67 -32.08
CA GLY A 426 6.23 5.55 -32.52
C GLY A 426 5.90 7.01 -32.26
N GLY A 427 6.58 7.62 -31.28
CA GLY A 427 6.55 9.06 -31.04
C GLY A 427 7.31 9.82 -32.12
N GLY A 428 6.62 10.29 -33.14
CA GLY A 428 7.17 11.27 -34.09
C GLY A 428 7.50 12.59 -33.38
N ALA A 429 8.73 13.08 -33.54
CA ALA A 429 9.15 14.38 -33.03
C ALA A 429 8.26 15.51 -33.61
N PRO A 430 7.84 16.50 -32.80
CA PRO A 430 7.09 17.64 -33.31
C PRO A 430 7.95 18.47 -34.28
N PRO A 431 7.37 19.05 -35.34
CA PRO A 431 8.11 19.87 -36.29
C PRO A 431 8.71 21.10 -35.59
N ARG A 432 9.97 21.42 -35.93
CA ARG A 432 10.65 22.63 -35.46
C ARG A 432 9.86 23.88 -35.88
N PRO A 433 9.74 24.90 -35.00
CA PRO A 433 9.19 26.19 -35.40
C PRO A 433 10.14 26.85 -36.43
N PRO A 434 9.60 27.60 -37.40
CA PRO A 434 10.41 28.33 -38.38
C PRO A 434 11.25 29.43 -37.69
N PRO A 435 12.40 29.80 -38.25
CA PRO A 435 13.23 30.86 -37.70
C PRO A 435 12.48 32.21 -37.72
N PRO A 436 12.78 33.12 -36.78
CA PRO A 436 12.15 34.43 -36.75
C PRO A 436 12.55 35.19 -38.02
N GLY A 437 11.55 35.53 -38.83
CA GLY A 437 11.72 36.41 -39.97
C GLY A 437 12.17 37.79 -39.48
N GLY A 438 13.32 38.24 -39.95
CA GLY A 438 13.73 39.63 -39.83
C GLY A 438 12.77 40.50 -40.64
N GLY A 439 12.06 41.39 -39.95
CA GLY A 439 11.36 42.52 -40.55
C GLY A 439 12.16 43.79 -40.29
N GLY A 440 12.45 44.53 -41.36
CA GLY A 440 12.77 45.96 -41.30
C GLY A 440 11.51 46.82 -41.22
#